data_AF-A0A923QNH9-F1
#
_entry.id   AF-A0A923QNH9-F1
#
_cell.length_a   1.000
_cell.length_b   1.000
_cell.length_c   1.000
_cell.angle_alpha   90.00
_cell.angle_beta   90.00
_cell.angle_gamma   90.00
#
_symmetry.space_group_name_H-M   'P 1'
#
loop_
_entity.id
_entity.type
_entity.pdbx_description
1 polymer ?
#
loop_
_entity_poly.entity_id
_entity_poly.type
_entity_poly.pdbx_seq_one_letter_code
_entity_poly.pdbx_strand_id
1 'polypeptide(L)'
;SCIGIGLGEDTGMLITDGNKMQAIGSGLVIIIDGHEIRHCNIADIPEGNPISVENMKVHFCETGNGYLVEERKFIMEVEIGALVEKKMDVE
;
A
#
# COMPACT_ATOMS: atom_id res chain seq x y z
N SER A 1 6.86 10.64 -9.66
CA SER A 1 7.05 9.47 -8.78
C SER A 1 5.97 8.45 -9.07
N CYS A 2 6.18 7.21 -8.65
CA CYS A 2 5.26 6.10 -8.88
C CYS A 2 4.74 5.58 -7.52
N ILE A 3 3.60 4.89 -7.52
CA ILE A 3 3.14 4.08 -6.39
C ILE A 3 3.65 2.66 -6.58
N GLY A 4 4.31 2.11 -5.56
CA GLY A 4 4.72 0.71 -5.51
C GLY A 4 3.62 -0.15 -4.89
N ILE A 5 3.38 -1.34 -5.45
CA ILE A 5 2.44 -2.32 -4.92
C ILE A 5 3.19 -3.63 -4.70
N GLY A 6 3.26 -4.07 -3.45
CA GLY A 6 3.72 -5.41 -3.07
C GLY A 6 2.53 -6.32 -2.85
N LEU A 7 2.49 -7.47 -3.52
CA LEU A 7 1.42 -8.46 -3.40
C LEU A 7 1.95 -9.72 -2.73
N GLY A 8 1.28 -10.16 -1.67
CA GLY A 8 1.44 -11.50 -1.12
C GLY A 8 0.85 -12.57 -2.04
N GLU A 9 1.07 -13.84 -1.69
CA GLU A 9 0.41 -14.97 -2.35
C GLU A 9 -1.12 -14.86 -2.21
N ASP A 10 -1.86 -15.36 -3.21
CA ASP A 10 -3.33 -15.39 -3.22
C ASP A 10 -3.98 -14.03 -2.90
N THR A 11 -3.34 -12.95 -3.37
CA THR A 11 -3.75 -11.56 -3.10
C THR A 11 -3.63 -10.71 -4.36
N GLY A 12 -4.49 -9.71 -4.49
CA GLY A 12 -4.50 -8.77 -5.61
C GLY A 12 -4.95 -7.37 -5.23
N MET A 13 -4.85 -6.47 -6.20
CA MET A 13 -5.36 -5.10 -6.09
C MET A 13 -6.32 -4.84 -7.25
N LEU A 14 -7.60 -4.69 -6.95
CA LEU A 14 -8.62 -4.33 -7.93
C LEU A 14 -8.59 -2.81 -8.12
N ILE A 15 -8.44 -2.36 -9.36
CA ILE A 15 -8.45 -0.93 -9.71
C ILE A 15 -9.69 -0.66 -10.54
N THR A 16 -10.56 0.22 -10.04
CA THR A 16 -11.77 0.68 -10.74
C THR A 16 -11.69 2.17 -11.01
N ASP A 17 -12.30 2.58 -12.12
CA ASP A 17 -12.44 3.99 -12.50
C ASP A 17 -11.11 4.76 -12.60
N GLY A 18 -9.99 4.04 -12.74
CA GLY A 18 -8.64 4.60 -12.80
C GLY A 18 -8.10 5.18 -11.49
N ASN A 19 -8.91 5.28 -10.42
CA ASN A 19 -8.49 5.92 -9.17
C ASN A 19 -8.63 5.02 -7.94
N LYS A 20 -9.74 4.27 -7.86
CA LYS A 20 -10.10 3.52 -6.66
C LYS A 20 -9.40 2.17 -6.67
N MET A 21 -8.60 1.92 -5.65
CA MET A 21 -7.87 0.67 -5.45
C MET A 21 -8.45 -0.09 -4.25
N GLN A 22 -8.65 -1.40 -4.38
CA GLN A 22 -9.13 -2.29 -3.32
C GLN A 22 -8.25 -3.53 -3.19
N ALA A 23 -7.77 -3.80 -1.98
CA ALA A 23 -7.09 -5.05 -1.68
C ALA A 23 -8.10 -6.20 -1.65
N ILE A 24 -7.77 -7.29 -2.35
CA ILE A 24 -8.57 -8.51 -2.45
C ILE A 24 -7.69 -9.74 -2.22
N GLY A 25 -8.30 -10.85 -1.81
CA GLY A 25 -7.62 -12.13 -1.59
C GLY A 25 -7.51 -12.51 -0.13
N SER A 26 -6.57 -13.38 0.21
CA SER A 26 -6.41 -13.91 1.58
C SER A 26 -5.15 -13.41 2.29
N GLY A 27 -4.20 -12.82 1.57
CA GLY A 27 -2.95 -12.31 2.10
C GLY A 27 -2.90 -10.78 2.23
N LEU A 28 -1.67 -10.25 2.22
CA LEU A 28 -1.36 -8.85 2.49
C LEU A 28 -1.03 -8.11 1.18
N VAL A 29 -1.59 -6.91 1.01
CA VAL A 29 -1.09 -5.94 0.02
C VAL A 29 -0.33 -4.83 0.74
N ILE A 30 0.82 -4.43 0.18
CA ILE A 30 1.62 -3.30 0.67
C ILE A 30 1.62 -2.21 -0.39
N ILE A 31 1.18 -1.01 -0.03
CA ILE A 31 1.30 0.18 -0.87
C ILE A 31 2.49 1.00 -0.38
N ILE A 32 3.38 1.36 -1.29
CA ILE A 32 4.54 2.21 -1.02
C ILE A 32 4.39 3.51 -1.81
N ASP A 33 4.19 4.62 -1.09
CA ASP A 33 4.11 5.97 -1.66
C ASP A 33 5.41 6.75 -1.38
N GLY A 34 6.17 6.96 -2.46
CA GLY A 34 7.43 7.71 -2.44
C GLY A 34 7.31 9.19 -2.81
N HIS A 35 6.10 9.74 -3.01
CA HIS A 35 5.93 11.13 -3.46
C HIS A 35 6.41 12.18 -2.45
N GLU A 36 6.54 11.81 -1.18
CA GLU A 36 7.01 12.71 -0.11
C GLU A 36 8.43 12.40 0.36
N ILE A 37 9.17 11.54 -0.36
CA ILE A 37 10.58 11.26 -0.04
C ILE A 37 11.40 12.54 -0.05
N ARG A 38 12.16 12.76 1.02
CA ARG A 38 13.03 13.94 1.19
C ARG A 38 14.51 13.64 0.97
N HIS A 39 14.90 12.39 1.23
CA HIS A 39 16.25 11.89 1.05
C HIS A 39 16.21 10.50 0.43
N CYS A 40 17.03 10.26 -0.59
CA CYS A 40 17.26 8.95 -1.19
C CYS A 40 18.65 8.94 -1.83
N ASN A 41 19.50 7.98 -1.48
CA ASN A 41 20.86 7.87 -2.03
C ASN A 41 20.98 6.87 -3.20
N ILE A 42 19.86 6.31 -3.70
CA ILE A 42 19.87 5.20 -4.66
C ILE A 42 20.58 5.54 -5.98
N ALA A 43 20.51 6.80 -6.41
CA ALA A 43 21.13 7.24 -7.66
C ALA A 43 22.65 7.50 -7.53
N ASP A 44 23.16 7.60 -6.29
CA ASP A 44 24.52 8.06 -6.00
C ASP A 44 25.44 6.94 -5.49
N ILE A 45 24.92 5.73 -5.26
CA ILE A 45 25.68 4.61 -4.72
C ILE A 45 25.84 3.47 -5.74
N PRO A 46 26.98 2.74 -5.73
CA PRO A 46 27.12 1.52 -6.53
C PRO A 46 26.17 0.41 -6.06
N GLU A 47 25.80 -0.48 -6.98
CA GLU A 47 24.99 -1.66 -6.66
C GLU A 47 25.61 -2.51 -5.53
N GLY A 48 24.76 -3.11 -4.70
CA GLY A 48 25.18 -3.89 -3.54
C GLY A 48 25.53 -3.07 -2.29
N ASN A 49 25.52 -1.73 -2.37
CA ASN A 49 25.71 -0.87 -1.21
C ASN A 49 24.39 -0.56 -0.49
N PRO A 50 24.44 -0.21 0.81
CA PRO A 50 23.23 0.11 1.58
C PRO A 50 22.50 1.36 1.07
N ILE A 51 21.17 1.24 1.01
CA ILE A 51 20.27 2.32 0.60
C ILE A 51 19.73 3.02 1.85
N SER A 52 19.62 4.35 1.80
CA SER A 52 18.94 5.18 2.79
C SER A 52 17.80 5.95 2.11
N VAL A 53 16.61 5.90 2.70
CA VAL A 53 15.40 6.63 2.23
C VAL A 53 14.69 7.23 3.45
N GLU A 54 14.20 8.46 3.34
CA GLU A 54 13.46 9.16 4.41
C GLU A 54 12.08 9.62 3.93
N ASN A 55 11.11 9.65 4.85
CA ASN A 55 9.75 10.16 4.65
C ASN A 55 8.93 9.41 3.57
N MET A 56 9.14 8.09 3.50
CA MET A 56 8.33 7.19 2.69
C MET A 56 7.05 6.79 3.44
N LYS A 57 5.90 6.83 2.77
CA LYS A 57 4.63 6.37 3.33
C LYS A 57 4.38 4.93 2.91
N VAL A 58 4.00 4.09 3.86
CA VAL A 58 3.71 2.67 3.63
C VAL A 58 2.35 2.34 4.22
N HIS A 59 1.50 1.67 3.45
CA HIS A 59 0.20 1.18 3.90
C HIS A 59 0.16 -0.34 3.79
N PHE A 60 -0.23 -0.99 4.88
CA PHE A 60 -0.48 -2.42 4.93
C PHE A 60 -1.99 -2.62 4.82
N CYS A 61 -2.43 -3.34 3.80
CA CYS A 61 -3.82 -3.50 3.45
C CYS A 61 -4.23 -4.95 3.65
N GLU A 62 -5.21 -5.18 4.54
CA GLU A 62 -6.01 -6.40 4.52
C GLU A 62 -7.07 -6.32 3.42
N THR A 63 -7.69 -7.45 3.11
CA THR A 63 -8.82 -7.50 2.18
C THR A 63 -9.92 -6.55 2.60
N GLY A 64 -10.40 -5.77 1.62
CA GLY A 64 -11.43 -4.75 1.82
C GLY A 64 -10.90 -3.36 2.20
N ASN A 65 -9.61 -3.22 2.55
CA ASN A 65 -8.98 -1.90 2.58
C ASN A 65 -8.78 -1.37 1.15
N GLY A 66 -8.58 -0.06 1.03
CA GLY A 66 -8.34 0.56 -0.26
C GLY A 66 -7.47 1.79 -0.20
N TYR A 67 -7.28 2.37 -1.39
CA TYR A 67 -6.46 3.53 -1.60
C TYR A 67 -6.98 4.32 -2.81
N LEU A 68 -7.07 5.63 -2.68
CA LEU A 68 -7.31 6.52 -3.81
C LEU A 68 -5.97 7.03 -4.31
N VAL A 69 -5.62 6.69 -5.55
CA VAL A 69 -4.28 6.96 -6.10
C VAL A 69 -4.06 8.43 -6.42
N GLU A 70 -5.09 9.15 -6.87
CA GLU A 70 -5.00 10.58 -7.19
C GLU A 70 -4.84 11.41 -5.90
N GLU A 71 -5.64 11.09 -4.88
CA GLU A 71 -5.64 11.75 -3.57
C GLU A 71 -4.53 11.25 -2.65
N ARG A 72 -3.88 10.13 -3.01
CA ARG A 72 -2.88 9.42 -2.21
C ARG A 72 -3.37 9.14 -0.78
N LYS A 73 -4.61 8.61 -0.68
CA LYS A 73 -5.35 8.47 0.59
C LYS A 73 -5.76 7.03 0.85
N PHE A 74 -5.43 6.53 2.04
CA PHE A 74 -5.90 5.24 2.53
C PHE A 74 -7.40 5.25 2.87
N ILE A 75 -8.09 4.19 2.49
CA ILE A 75 -9.49 3.92 2.81
C ILE A 75 -9.53 2.68 3.70
N MET A 76 -10.08 2.82 4.91
CA MET A 76 -10.20 1.68 5.84
C MET A 76 -11.15 0.61 5.30
N GLU A 77 -12.29 1.01 4.77
CA GLU A 77 -13.31 0.09 4.27
C GLU A 77 -13.84 0.62 2.94
N VAL A 78 -13.57 -0.13 1.87
CA VAL A 78 -13.88 0.29 0.50
C VAL A 78 -15.36 0.17 0.18
N GLU A 79 -16.01 -0.83 0.77
CA GLU A 79 -17.44 -1.12 0.70
C GLU A 79 -17.89 -1.71 2.04
N ILE A 80 -19.12 -1.43 2.45
CA ILE A 80 -19.67 -1.91 3.72
C ILE A 80 -19.63 -3.45 3.74
N GLY A 81 -18.99 -4.01 4.76
CA GLY A 81 -18.83 -5.46 4.92
C GLY A 81 -17.65 -6.05 4.13
N ALA A 82 -16.78 -5.22 3.55
CA ALA A 82 -15.61 -5.70 2.82
C ALA A 82 -14.49 -6.22 3.74
N LEU A 83 -14.47 -5.79 5.01
CA LEU A 83 -13.48 -6.23 5.99
C LEU A 83 -13.88 -7.57 6.61
N VAL A 84 -12.87 -8.38 6.92
CA VAL A 84 -13.07 -9.61 7.70
C VAL A 84 -13.48 -9.24 9.12
N GLU A 85 -14.54 -9.89 9.61
CA GLU A 85 -15.06 -9.68 10.95
C GLU A 85 -13.97 -10.00 12.00
N LYS A 86 -13.59 -8.99 12.80
CA LYS A 86 -12.54 -9.14 13.80
C LYS A 86 -13.08 -9.97 14.97
N LYS A 87 -12.50 -11.15 15.17
CA LYS A 87 -12.92 -12.10 16.22
C LYS A 87 -12.44 -11.71 17.63
N MET A 88 -11.71 -10.60 17.77
CA MET A 88 -11.18 -10.12 19.04
C MET A 88 -11.19 -8.59 19.05
N ASP A 89 -11.71 -8.01 20.13
CA ASP A 89 -11.48 -6.60 20.44
C ASP A 89 -9.98 -6.43 20.71
N VAL A 90 -9.35 -5.54 19.94
CA VAL A 90 -7.96 -5.15 20.18
C VAL A 90 -8.01 -4.08 21.28
N GLU A 91 -7.40 -4.37 22.45
CA GLU A 91 -7.27 -3.41 23.56
C GLU A 91 -6.62 -2.08 23.14
#